data_AF-A0A0R3RUL9-F1
#
_entry.id   AF-A0A0R3RUL9-F1
#
_cell.length_a   1.000
_cell.length_b   1.000
_cell.length_c   1.000
_cell.angle_alpha   90.00
_cell.angle_beta   90.00
_cell.angle_gamma   90.00
#
_symmetry.space_group_name_H-M   'P 1'
#
loop_
_entity.id
_entity.type
_entity.pdbx_description
1 polymer ?
#
loop_
_entity_poly.entity_id
_entity_poly.type
_entity_poly.pdbx_seq_one_letter_code
_entity_poly.pdbx_strand_id
1 'polypeptide(L)'
;MLRVEVMPGCGIRNDYIELLLGMPINQAIAAIQNASRHIQNVELTYSSKEPLSRDVMIRLAKDGVRLYFEPNSQLLRLIEVYDLSNIILQYGGVIFSSPKDEADVNKVEGCFGATHPGVYVAEQSLYELSWKGLSFSFPTLNETSKVQTSSIDATGLGSLHFRSNSPPLLAKMSIYPDSYNSAKPPKISAASLCGVICPIEVKSISDGRKISGLFFVFAAETPLADSSSRKQAFGLRKIERSIFFGDTSESVLSSLGAPSKVFYTKADRMLIHRGEDSKKLRGPRPNYFFNYFSLGVDILFDCITNRVQKFVLHTNLPGHFDFGIYARCNFCITITGGPTITPSSKRENFFGAFCGDTTVQPVVLSRSGTENPFGSTFCYGTNQVIVEVMDNGFIASVTLF
;
A
#
# COMPACT_ATOMS: atom_id res chain seq x y z
N MET A 1 8.72 -10.06 22.40
CA MET A 1 7.92 -11.17 21.88
C MET A 1 6.53 -10.65 21.67
N LEU A 2 6.05 -10.69 20.44
CA LEU A 2 4.74 -10.15 20.09
C LEU A 2 3.63 -11.08 20.61
N ARG A 3 2.62 -10.49 21.25
CA ARG A 3 1.35 -11.15 21.58
C ARG A 3 0.29 -10.49 20.71
N VAL A 4 -0.48 -11.27 19.95
CA VAL A 4 -1.47 -10.73 19.01
C VAL A 4 -2.80 -11.46 19.10
N GLU A 5 -3.87 -10.67 19.02
CA GLU A 5 -5.22 -11.14 18.71
C GLU A 5 -5.35 -11.36 17.21
N VAL A 6 -5.68 -12.60 16.85
CA VAL A 6 -5.98 -13.01 15.48
C VAL A 6 -7.43 -12.64 15.17
N MET A 7 -7.65 -11.90 14.09
CA MET A 7 -8.98 -11.55 13.62
C MET A 7 -9.19 -12.16 12.23
N PRO A 8 -9.84 -13.33 12.12
CA PRO A 8 -10.09 -14.01 10.84
C PRO A 8 -10.73 -13.06 9.82
N GLY A 9 -10.19 -13.02 8.59
CA GLY A 9 -10.69 -12.14 7.54
C GLY A 9 -10.37 -10.65 7.71
N CYS A 10 -9.75 -10.25 8.82
CA CYS A 10 -9.49 -8.85 9.14
C CYS A 10 -8.01 -8.53 9.35
N GLY A 11 -7.27 -9.30 10.16
CA GLY A 11 -5.86 -9.04 10.41
C GLY A 11 -5.38 -9.48 11.79
N ILE A 12 -4.35 -8.81 12.31
CA ILE A 12 -3.82 -9.02 13.66
C ILE A 12 -3.76 -7.71 14.43
N ARG A 13 -4.02 -7.74 15.74
CA ARG A 13 -3.93 -6.56 16.59
C ARG A 13 -3.36 -6.85 17.97
N ASN A 14 -2.80 -5.83 18.60
CA ASN A 14 -2.49 -5.82 20.03
C ASN A 14 -2.54 -4.38 20.56
N ASP A 15 -2.05 -4.17 21.78
CA ASP A 15 -2.09 -2.88 22.47
C ASP A 15 -1.26 -1.77 21.78
N TYR A 16 -0.32 -2.14 20.91
CA TYR A 16 0.66 -1.22 20.31
C TYR A 16 0.55 -1.12 18.78
N ILE A 17 0.00 -2.14 18.11
CA ILE A 17 -0.12 -2.17 16.65
C ILE A 17 -1.40 -2.89 16.21
N GLU A 18 -1.98 -2.38 15.14
CA GLU A 18 -3.06 -3.01 14.41
C GLU A 18 -2.67 -3.12 12.94
N LEU A 19 -2.64 -4.34 12.41
CA LEU A 19 -2.27 -4.65 11.03
C LEU A 19 -3.47 -5.32 10.36
N LEU A 20 -4.17 -4.55 9.53
CA LEU A 20 -5.43 -4.96 8.90
C LEU A 20 -5.25 -5.23 7.41
N LEU A 21 -5.89 -6.28 6.93
CA LEU A 21 -6.07 -6.51 5.51
C LEU A 21 -6.73 -5.28 4.86
N GLY A 22 -6.22 -4.89 3.70
CA GLY A 22 -6.63 -3.66 3.03
C GLY A 22 -5.91 -2.40 3.51
N MET A 23 -5.06 -2.47 4.54
CA MET A 23 -4.25 -1.34 4.98
C MET A 23 -3.20 -0.96 3.92
N PRO A 24 -3.08 0.32 3.53
CA PRO A 24 -2.00 0.81 2.68
C PRO A 24 -0.60 0.60 3.28
N ILE A 25 0.39 0.30 2.45
CA ILE A 25 1.77 0.03 2.90
C ILE A 25 2.40 1.18 3.68
N ASN A 26 2.14 2.43 3.30
CA ASN A 26 2.64 3.60 4.03
C ASN A 26 2.06 3.69 5.45
N GLN A 27 0.79 3.33 5.64
CA GLN A 27 0.20 3.26 6.97
C GLN A 27 0.80 2.11 7.79
N ALA A 28 1.02 0.94 7.19
CA ALA A 28 1.66 -0.18 7.87
C ALA A 28 3.09 0.16 8.31
N ILE A 29 3.87 0.81 7.45
CA ILE A 29 5.23 1.30 7.78
C ILE A 29 5.17 2.28 8.96
N ALA A 30 4.26 3.26 8.91
CA ALA A 30 4.09 4.23 10.00
C ALA A 30 3.68 3.55 11.32
N ALA A 31 2.76 2.58 11.28
CA ALA A 31 2.33 1.82 12.45
C ALA A 31 3.49 1.03 13.06
N ILE A 32 4.30 0.36 12.23
CA ILE A 32 5.49 -0.38 12.67
C ILE A 32 6.54 0.57 13.27
N GLN A 33 6.77 1.72 12.65
CA GLN A 33 7.71 2.74 13.16
C GLN A 33 7.27 3.28 14.53
N ASN A 34 5.98 3.54 14.72
CA ASN A 34 5.42 3.97 16.00
C ASN A 34 5.55 2.86 17.07
N ALA A 35 5.51 1.59 16.65
CA ALA A 35 5.71 0.42 17.51
C ALA A 35 7.16 -0.07 17.59
N SER A 36 8.15 0.74 17.18
CA SER A 36 9.58 0.36 17.09
C SER A 36 10.23 -0.12 18.39
N ARG A 37 9.63 0.19 19.55
CA ARG A 37 10.08 -0.35 20.85
C ARG A 37 9.77 -1.84 21.01
N HIS A 38 8.71 -2.32 20.35
CA HIS A 38 8.20 -3.69 20.46
C HIS A 38 8.55 -4.54 19.23
N ILE A 39 8.56 -3.93 18.05
CA ILE A 39 8.85 -4.58 16.77
C ILE A 39 10.25 -4.19 16.32
N GLN A 40 11.11 -5.19 16.11
CA GLN A 40 12.51 -5.03 15.72
C GLN A 40 12.84 -5.97 14.56
N ASN A 41 13.95 -5.70 13.86
CA ASN A 41 14.42 -6.49 12.71
C ASN A 41 13.36 -6.61 11.62
N VAL A 42 12.94 -5.45 11.11
CA VAL A 42 11.98 -5.33 10.02
C VAL A 42 12.74 -5.36 8.71
N GLU A 43 12.40 -6.30 7.83
CA GLU A 43 12.99 -6.44 6.50
C GLU A 43 11.93 -6.10 5.45
N LEU A 44 12.33 -5.35 4.41
CA LEU A 44 11.48 -5.04 3.25
C LEU A 44 12.06 -5.75 2.02
N THR A 45 11.24 -6.56 1.36
CA THR A 45 11.63 -7.30 0.16
C THR A 45 10.73 -6.93 -1.02
N TYR A 46 11.34 -6.59 -2.16
CA TYR A 46 10.65 -6.25 -3.40
C TYR A 46 11.50 -6.61 -4.62
N SER A 47 10.89 -6.64 -5.80
CA SER A 47 11.61 -6.80 -7.07
C SER A 47 12.12 -5.44 -7.55
N SER A 48 13.43 -5.23 -7.59
CA SER A 48 14.02 -3.98 -8.07
C SER A 48 13.82 -3.78 -9.58
N LYS A 49 13.84 -4.86 -10.36
CA LYS A 49 13.66 -4.82 -11.82
C LYS A 49 12.20 -4.69 -12.25
N GLU A 50 11.31 -5.42 -11.59
CA GLU A 50 9.89 -5.48 -11.94
C GLU A 50 9.03 -5.32 -10.67
N PRO A 51 8.99 -4.12 -10.05
CA PRO A 51 8.32 -3.87 -8.78
C PRO A 51 6.81 -4.13 -8.79
N LEU A 52 6.18 -4.16 -9.99
CA LEU A 52 4.76 -4.45 -10.13
C LEU A 52 4.42 -5.93 -10.35
N SER A 53 5.43 -6.80 -10.46
CA SER A 53 5.23 -8.22 -10.82
C SER A 53 4.99 -9.16 -9.63
N ARG A 54 5.46 -8.77 -8.44
CA ARG A 54 5.41 -9.57 -7.21
C ARG A 54 5.04 -8.66 -6.05
N ASP A 55 4.45 -9.25 -5.02
CA ASP A 55 4.12 -8.51 -3.82
C ASP A 55 5.35 -7.87 -3.20
N VAL A 56 5.10 -6.69 -2.61
CA VAL A 56 6.04 -6.09 -1.68
C VAL A 56 5.82 -6.75 -0.33
N MET A 57 6.90 -7.25 0.28
CA MET A 57 6.82 -7.98 1.54
C MET A 57 7.48 -7.20 2.66
N ILE A 58 6.78 -7.05 3.79
CA ILE A 58 7.36 -6.59 5.05
C ILE A 58 7.45 -7.79 5.99
N ARG A 59 8.66 -8.13 6.43
CA ARG A 59 8.91 -9.25 7.34
C ARG A 59 9.32 -8.73 8.71
N LEU A 60 8.59 -9.16 9.74
CA LEU A 60 8.93 -8.95 11.14
C LEU A 60 9.75 -10.16 11.60
N ALA A 61 11.06 -10.16 11.30
CA ALA A 61 11.88 -11.36 11.38
C ALA A 61 11.95 -11.96 12.79
N LYS A 62 11.89 -11.10 13.83
CA LYS A 62 11.93 -11.49 15.24
C LYS A 62 10.64 -12.16 15.72
N ASP A 63 9.51 -11.82 15.12
CA ASP A 63 8.18 -12.26 15.57
C ASP A 63 7.55 -13.29 14.62
N GLY A 64 8.26 -13.70 13.56
CA GLY A 64 7.79 -14.75 12.64
C GLY A 64 6.62 -14.33 11.75
N VAL A 65 6.39 -13.03 11.56
CA VAL A 65 5.27 -12.49 10.77
C VAL A 65 5.76 -11.93 9.44
N ARG A 66 4.99 -12.16 8.38
CA ARG A 66 5.20 -11.60 7.04
C ARG A 66 3.92 -11.01 6.50
N LEU A 67 4.03 -9.80 5.97
CA LEU A 67 2.95 -9.01 5.40
C LEU A 67 3.17 -8.92 3.90
N TYR A 68 2.15 -9.26 3.11
CA TYR A 68 2.22 -9.22 1.65
C TYR A 68 1.31 -8.11 1.12
N PHE A 69 1.89 -7.15 0.41
CA PHE A 69 1.18 -6.04 -0.21
C PHE A 69 1.07 -6.27 -1.71
N GLU A 70 -0.15 -6.21 -2.24
CA GLU A 70 -0.37 -6.35 -3.69
C GLU A 70 0.33 -5.20 -4.42
N PRO A 71 1.11 -5.47 -5.48
CA PRO A 71 2.02 -4.48 -6.06
C PRO A 71 1.34 -3.22 -6.63
N ASN A 72 0.15 -3.35 -7.22
CA ASN A 72 -0.51 -2.24 -7.93
C ASN A 72 -1.33 -1.34 -7.02
N SER A 73 -2.05 -1.91 -6.06
CA SER A 73 -2.88 -1.20 -5.08
C SER A 73 -2.10 -0.83 -3.82
N GLN A 74 -1.01 -1.55 -3.54
CA GLN A 74 -0.17 -1.41 -2.35
C GLN A 74 -0.94 -1.58 -1.04
N LEU A 75 -2.01 -2.37 -1.07
CA LEU A 75 -2.78 -2.73 0.11
C LEU A 75 -2.37 -4.12 0.60
N LEU A 76 -2.41 -4.29 1.93
CA LEU A 76 -2.14 -5.56 2.59
C LEU A 76 -3.14 -6.62 2.13
N ARG A 77 -2.70 -7.66 1.44
CA ARG A 77 -3.57 -8.73 0.92
C ARG A 77 -3.52 -10.01 1.75
N LEU A 78 -2.40 -10.26 2.43
CA LEU A 78 -2.15 -11.49 3.18
C LEU A 78 -1.22 -11.19 4.36
N ILE A 79 -1.58 -11.75 5.52
CA ILE A 79 -0.72 -11.81 6.70
C ILE A 79 -0.39 -13.28 6.93
N GLU A 80 0.90 -13.60 7.03
CA GLU A 80 1.40 -14.94 7.25
C GLU A 80 2.21 -14.96 8.54
N VAL A 81 1.93 -15.92 9.42
CA VAL A 81 2.80 -16.29 10.54
C VAL A 81 3.51 -17.56 10.13
N TYR A 82 4.81 -17.44 9.83
CA TYR A 82 5.66 -18.51 9.29
C TYR A 82 6.56 -19.14 10.36
N ASP A 83 6.72 -18.50 11.52
CA ASP A 83 7.48 -19.03 12.65
C ASP A 83 6.69 -18.76 13.94
N LEU A 84 6.27 -19.84 14.60
CA LEU A 84 5.48 -19.77 15.83
C LEU A 84 6.35 -19.76 17.10
N SER A 85 7.66 -19.93 16.96
CA SER A 85 8.62 -20.03 18.07
C SER A 85 8.78 -18.72 18.84
N ASN A 86 8.35 -17.59 18.28
CA ASN A 86 8.60 -16.25 18.85
C ASN A 86 7.36 -15.35 18.89
N ILE A 87 6.16 -15.93 18.90
CA ILE A 87 4.89 -15.21 18.90
C ILE A 87 3.84 -15.92 19.75
N ILE A 88 3.00 -15.14 20.45
CA ILE A 88 1.81 -15.66 21.15
C ILE A 88 0.58 -15.28 20.34
N LEU A 89 -0.23 -16.28 20.00
CA LEU A 89 -1.47 -16.11 19.25
C LEU A 89 -2.68 -16.36 20.16
N GLN A 90 -3.63 -15.43 20.14
CA GLN A 90 -4.89 -15.55 20.85
C GLN A 90 -6.07 -15.24 19.93
N TYR A 91 -7.22 -15.83 20.25
CA TYR A 91 -8.49 -15.63 19.57
C TYR A 91 -9.62 -15.64 20.60
N GLY A 92 -10.45 -14.60 20.60
CA GLY A 92 -11.54 -14.46 21.56
C GLY A 92 -11.06 -14.38 23.02
N GLY A 93 -9.83 -13.89 23.23
CA GLY A 93 -9.19 -13.84 24.56
C GLY A 93 -8.55 -15.16 25.01
N VAL A 94 -8.68 -16.24 24.23
CA VAL A 94 -8.05 -17.55 24.52
C VAL A 94 -6.73 -17.65 23.77
N ILE A 95 -5.64 -17.96 24.49
CA ILE A 95 -4.34 -18.25 23.87
C ILE A 95 -4.39 -19.67 23.32
N PHE A 96 -4.19 -19.81 22.00
CA PHE A 96 -4.20 -21.13 21.34
C PHE A 96 -2.82 -21.57 20.86
N SER A 97 -1.86 -20.64 20.74
CA SER A 97 -0.46 -20.97 20.44
C SER A 97 0.50 -20.08 21.24
N SER A 98 1.55 -20.69 21.79
CA SER A 98 2.68 -19.99 22.41
C SER A 98 3.99 -20.73 22.15
N PRO A 99 5.17 -20.09 22.27
CA PRO A 99 6.45 -20.74 21.97
C PRO A 99 6.79 -22.01 22.75
N LYS A 100 6.17 -22.22 23.92
CA LYS A 100 6.39 -23.40 24.76
C LYS A 100 5.25 -24.42 24.65
N ASP A 101 4.18 -24.03 23.98
CA ASP A 101 2.96 -24.80 23.84
C ASP A 101 2.33 -24.43 22.50
N GLU A 102 2.98 -24.89 21.43
CA GLU A 102 2.56 -24.61 20.07
C GLU A 102 1.17 -25.23 19.80
N ALA A 103 0.43 -24.61 18.89
CA ALA A 103 -0.86 -25.12 18.48
C ALA A 103 -0.71 -26.42 17.69
N ASP A 104 -1.54 -27.42 17.99
CA ASP A 104 -1.74 -28.59 17.16
C ASP A 104 -3.12 -28.49 16.47
N VAL A 105 -3.43 -29.49 15.64
CA VAL A 105 -4.73 -29.56 14.93
C VAL A 105 -5.91 -29.48 15.90
N ASN A 106 -5.85 -30.19 17.04
CA ASN A 106 -6.95 -30.27 17.99
C ASN A 106 -7.20 -28.94 18.70
N LYS A 107 -6.15 -28.21 19.08
CA LYS A 107 -6.25 -26.87 19.68
C LYS A 107 -6.85 -25.88 18.72
N VAL A 108 -6.48 -25.93 17.44
CA VAL A 108 -7.04 -25.05 16.42
C VAL A 108 -8.52 -25.37 16.21
N GLU A 109 -8.90 -26.64 16.02
CA GLU A 109 -10.30 -27.04 15.87
C GLU A 109 -11.14 -26.70 17.11
N GLY A 110 -10.59 -26.90 18.31
CA GLY A 110 -11.24 -26.53 19.57
C GLY A 110 -11.45 -25.02 19.73
N CYS A 111 -10.56 -24.20 19.15
CA CYS A 111 -10.61 -22.74 19.26
C CYS A 111 -11.49 -22.09 18.18
N PHE A 112 -11.43 -22.58 16.94
CA PHE A 112 -12.13 -21.99 15.79
C PHE A 112 -13.39 -22.75 15.36
N GLY A 113 -13.64 -23.93 15.94
CA GLY A 113 -14.79 -24.76 15.63
C GLY A 113 -14.68 -25.49 14.29
N ALA A 114 -15.82 -25.89 13.73
CA ALA A 114 -15.87 -26.67 12.49
C ALA A 114 -15.21 -25.94 11.30
N THR A 115 -14.40 -26.70 10.56
CA THR A 115 -13.64 -26.24 9.38
C THR A 115 -14.23 -26.81 8.09
N HIS A 116 -13.87 -26.20 6.95
CA HIS A 116 -14.02 -26.87 5.66
C HIS A 116 -13.12 -28.13 5.60
N PRO A 117 -13.44 -29.13 4.76
CA PRO A 117 -12.58 -30.30 4.58
C PRO A 117 -11.16 -29.87 4.20
N GLY A 118 -10.15 -30.36 4.92
CA GLY A 118 -8.79 -29.91 4.68
C GLY A 118 -8.22 -30.42 3.37
N VAL A 119 -7.29 -29.63 2.83
CA VAL A 119 -6.72 -29.82 1.50
C VAL A 119 -5.24 -30.15 1.65
N TYR A 120 -4.79 -31.21 0.96
CA TYR A 120 -3.38 -31.57 0.92
C TYR A 120 -2.66 -30.83 -0.21
N VAL A 121 -1.63 -30.06 0.14
CA VAL A 121 -0.79 -29.30 -0.77
C VAL A 121 0.52 -30.08 -0.99
N ALA A 122 0.51 -30.94 -2.03
CA ALA A 122 1.60 -31.86 -2.32
C ALA A 122 2.96 -31.17 -2.53
N GLU A 123 2.97 -29.97 -3.13
CA GLU A 123 4.17 -29.19 -3.42
C GLU A 123 4.91 -28.75 -2.14
N GLN A 124 4.19 -28.55 -1.04
CA GLN A 124 4.74 -28.07 0.22
C GLN A 124 4.82 -29.17 1.28
N SER A 125 4.29 -30.37 0.98
CA SER A 125 4.06 -31.43 1.98
C SER A 125 3.31 -30.89 3.20
N LEU A 126 2.31 -30.04 2.94
CA LEU A 126 1.48 -29.41 3.96
C LEU A 126 0.02 -29.85 3.81
N TYR A 127 -0.62 -30.04 4.95
CA TYR A 127 -2.06 -30.21 5.03
C TYR A 127 -2.69 -28.91 5.56
N GLU A 128 -3.64 -28.35 4.82
CA GLU A 128 -4.26 -27.05 5.14
C GLU A 128 -5.70 -27.22 5.62
N LEU A 129 -5.99 -26.66 6.80
CA LEU A 129 -7.34 -26.46 7.31
C LEU A 129 -7.74 -25.00 7.11
N SER A 130 -8.96 -24.77 6.63
CA SER A 130 -9.43 -23.44 6.21
C SER A 130 -10.76 -23.07 6.87
N TRP A 131 -10.77 -21.87 7.44
CA TRP A 131 -11.94 -21.15 7.91
C TRP A 131 -12.17 -19.92 7.01
N LYS A 132 -13.29 -19.23 7.24
CA LYS A 132 -13.56 -17.98 6.55
C LYS A 132 -12.51 -16.92 6.93
N GLY A 133 -11.62 -16.63 5.99
CA GLY A 133 -10.57 -15.61 6.11
C GLY A 133 -9.35 -16.00 6.94
N LEU A 134 -9.14 -17.30 7.17
CA LEU A 134 -8.02 -17.83 7.93
C LEU A 134 -7.71 -19.27 7.49
N SER A 135 -6.44 -19.62 7.32
CA SER A 135 -6.01 -21.01 7.16
C SER A 135 -4.81 -21.35 8.05
N PHE A 136 -4.72 -22.63 8.38
CA PHE A 136 -3.65 -23.23 9.17
C PHE A 136 -3.05 -24.40 8.41
N SER A 137 -1.73 -24.42 8.26
CA SER A 137 -1.02 -25.50 7.58
C SER A 137 -0.17 -26.31 8.54
N PHE A 138 -0.29 -27.64 8.44
CA PHE A 138 0.41 -28.61 9.25
C PHE A 138 1.34 -29.46 8.38
N PRO A 139 2.56 -29.77 8.82
CA PRO A 139 3.48 -30.61 8.07
C PRO A 139 2.96 -32.04 8.02
N THR A 140 2.93 -32.60 6.81
CA THR A 140 2.79 -34.05 6.67
C THR A 140 4.18 -34.64 6.75
N LEU A 141 4.49 -35.37 7.83
CA LEU A 141 5.73 -36.13 7.92
C LEU A 141 5.86 -37.00 6.66
N ASN A 142 7.04 -36.94 6.02
CA ASN A 142 7.37 -37.67 4.81
C ASN A 142 7.22 -39.19 5.02
N GLU A 143 6.00 -39.70 4.92
CA GLU A 143 5.74 -41.11 4.69
C GLU A 143 4.83 -41.22 3.48
N THR A 144 5.45 -41.58 2.36
CA THR A 144 4.90 -41.92 1.05
C THR A 144 3.98 -43.14 1.07
N SER A 145 3.15 -43.30 2.09
CA SER A 145 2.23 -44.43 2.20
C SER A 145 0.83 -43.97 2.62
N LYS A 146 0.08 -43.53 1.61
CA LYS A 146 -1.38 -43.42 1.63
C LYS A 146 -1.89 -42.55 2.79
N VAL A 147 -2.00 -41.25 2.54
CA VAL A 147 -3.23 -40.57 2.96
C VAL A 147 -4.34 -41.38 2.30
N GLN A 148 -4.89 -42.36 3.02
CA GLN A 148 -6.11 -42.99 2.60
C GLN A 148 -7.15 -41.88 2.65
N THR A 149 -7.35 -41.22 1.51
CA THR A 149 -8.71 -40.90 1.12
C THR A 149 -9.42 -42.24 1.16
N SER A 150 -10.06 -42.57 2.29
CA SER A 150 -10.98 -43.69 2.34
C SER A 150 -11.85 -43.55 1.11
N SER A 151 -11.76 -44.56 0.26
CA SER A 151 -12.53 -44.69 -0.97
C SER A 151 -13.94 -44.19 -0.74
N ILE A 152 -14.32 -43.19 -1.54
CA ILE A 152 -15.66 -42.88 -2.04
C ILE A 152 -16.74 -43.78 -1.40
N ASP A 153 -17.32 -43.32 -0.29
CA ASP A 153 -18.63 -43.78 0.16
C ASP A 153 -19.40 -42.57 0.73
N ALA A 154 -20.30 -42.07 -0.12
CA ALA A 154 -21.51 -41.27 0.11
C ALA A 154 -21.51 -39.96 0.95
N THR A 155 -20.46 -39.61 1.70
CA THR A 155 -20.39 -38.31 2.42
C THR A 155 -18.95 -37.81 2.42
N GLY A 156 -18.66 -36.74 1.68
CA GLY A 156 -17.29 -36.22 1.41
C GLY A 156 -16.53 -35.62 2.60
N LEU A 157 -16.48 -36.31 3.74
CA LEU A 157 -15.67 -35.98 4.91
C LEU A 157 -14.43 -36.88 4.94
N GLY A 158 -13.32 -36.41 4.39
CA GLY A 158 -12.02 -37.05 4.60
C GLY A 158 -11.52 -36.74 6.01
N SER A 159 -11.47 -37.74 6.90
CA SER A 159 -10.87 -37.60 8.22
C SER A 159 -9.36 -37.83 8.16
N LEU A 160 -8.59 -36.89 8.70
CA LEU A 160 -7.16 -37.04 8.91
C LEU A 160 -6.88 -38.14 9.93
N HIS A 161 -6.29 -39.24 9.48
CA HIS A 161 -5.75 -40.25 10.37
C HIS A 161 -4.24 -40.05 10.50
N PHE A 162 -3.81 -39.36 11.55
CA PHE A 162 -2.39 -39.28 11.91
C PHE A 162 -2.01 -40.60 12.60
N ARG A 163 -1.03 -41.34 12.05
CA ARG A 163 -0.54 -42.59 12.66
C ARG A 163 0.35 -42.36 13.89
N SER A 164 0.83 -41.15 14.11
CA SER A 164 1.60 -40.79 15.31
C SER A 164 0.67 -40.54 16.48
N ASN A 165 1.05 -41.01 17.67
CA ASN A 165 0.35 -40.70 18.94
C ASN A 165 0.36 -39.20 19.29
N SER A 166 1.11 -38.37 18.54
CA SER A 166 1.10 -36.91 18.67
C SER A 166 0.63 -36.25 17.36
N PRO A 167 -0.39 -35.36 17.39
CA PRO A 167 -0.78 -34.58 16.23
C PRO A 167 0.36 -33.66 15.77
N PRO A 168 0.46 -33.34 14.46
CA PRO A 168 1.47 -32.43 13.97
C PRO A 168 1.27 -31.01 14.52
N LEU A 169 2.38 -30.34 14.82
CA LEU A 169 2.38 -28.95 15.25
C LEU A 169 2.12 -28.02 14.06
N LEU A 170 1.53 -26.87 14.36
CA LEU A 170 1.22 -25.83 13.39
C LEU A 170 2.50 -25.29 12.75
N ALA A 171 2.61 -25.37 11.42
CA ALA A 171 3.77 -24.84 10.70
C ALA A 171 3.53 -23.40 10.19
N LYS A 172 2.28 -23.07 9.83
CA LYS A 172 1.96 -21.80 9.19
C LYS A 172 0.52 -21.38 9.45
N MET A 173 0.30 -20.10 9.69
CA MET A 173 -1.04 -19.49 9.74
C MET A 173 -1.13 -18.35 8.72
N SER A 174 -2.23 -18.30 7.97
CA SER A 174 -2.47 -17.28 6.94
C SER A 174 -3.82 -16.59 7.17
N ILE A 175 -3.83 -15.25 7.18
CA ILE A 175 -5.04 -14.43 7.28
C ILE A 175 -5.24 -13.69 5.96
N TYR A 176 -6.41 -13.85 5.35
CA TYR A 176 -6.78 -13.30 4.04
C TYR A 176 -8.27 -12.91 4.03
N PRO A 177 -8.75 -12.05 3.11
CA PRO A 177 -10.11 -11.52 3.21
C PRO A 177 -11.20 -12.58 2.89
N ASP A 178 -11.15 -13.15 1.68
CA ASP A 178 -12.14 -14.14 1.21
C ASP A 178 -11.48 -15.49 0.89
N SER A 179 -10.42 -15.46 0.09
CA SER A 179 -9.67 -16.65 -0.34
C SER A 179 -8.18 -16.33 -0.45
N TYR A 180 -7.34 -17.30 -0.08
CA TYR A 180 -5.88 -17.22 -0.16
C TYR A 180 -5.38 -16.85 -1.57
N ASN A 181 -6.01 -17.41 -2.61
CA ASN A 181 -5.67 -17.19 -4.03
C ASN A 181 -6.66 -16.26 -4.76
N SER A 182 -7.33 -15.36 -4.04
CA SER A 182 -8.24 -14.41 -4.69
C SER A 182 -7.50 -13.57 -5.72
N ALA A 183 -7.90 -13.69 -6.99
CA ALA A 183 -7.45 -12.82 -8.07
C ALA A 183 -8.02 -11.39 -7.95
N LYS A 184 -8.97 -11.17 -7.04
CA LYS A 184 -9.54 -9.82 -6.82
C LYS A 184 -8.55 -8.97 -6.05
N PRO A 185 -8.33 -7.70 -6.46
CA PRO A 185 -7.46 -6.80 -5.73
C PRO A 185 -8.02 -6.58 -4.31
N PRO A 186 -7.14 -6.44 -3.30
CA PRO A 186 -7.56 -6.07 -1.96
C PRO A 186 -8.36 -4.76 -1.98
N LYS A 187 -9.33 -4.63 -1.07
CA LYS A 187 -10.10 -3.41 -0.87
C LYS A 187 -9.61 -2.73 0.40
N ILE A 188 -9.67 -1.40 0.45
CA ILE A 188 -9.32 -0.68 1.67
C ILE A 188 -10.28 -1.06 2.81
N SER A 189 -9.71 -1.32 3.98
CA SER A 189 -10.49 -1.55 5.21
C SER A 189 -11.01 -0.22 5.75
N ALA A 190 -12.31 -0.14 6.04
CA ALA A 190 -12.92 1.03 6.69
C ALA A 190 -12.19 1.40 7.99
N ALA A 191 -11.81 0.39 8.77
CA ALA A 191 -11.07 0.57 10.02
C ALA A 191 -9.66 1.17 9.81
N SER A 192 -9.08 1.07 8.61
CA SER A 192 -7.79 1.68 8.28
C SER A 192 -7.87 3.15 7.88
N LEU A 193 -9.07 3.72 7.67
CA LEU A 193 -9.18 5.14 7.29
C LEU A 193 -9.07 6.07 8.50
N CYS A 194 -9.68 5.76 9.66
CA CYS A 194 -9.62 6.60 10.87
C CYS A 194 -9.73 8.12 10.59
N GLY A 195 -10.69 8.56 9.77
CA GLY A 195 -10.85 9.97 9.37
C GLY A 195 -9.90 10.50 8.29
N VAL A 196 -9.01 9.67 7.74
CA VAL A 196 -8.16 9.97 6.58
C VAL A 196 -8.90 9.63 5.29
N ILE A 197 -8.62 10.37 4.22
CA ILE A 197 -9.16 10.10 2.88
C ILE A 197 -8.28 9.11 2.10
N CYS A 198 -8.90 8.22 1.32
CA CYS A 198 -8.21 7.23 0.49
C CYS A 198 -8.35 7.53 -1.01
N PRO A 199 -7.25 7.58 -1.77
CA PRO A 199 -7.28 7.81 -3.20
C PRO A 199 -7.93 6.62 -3.89
N ILE A 200 -8.85 6.88 -4.79
CA ILE A 200 -9.40 5.88 -5.71
C ILE A 200 -8.82 6.14 -7.09
N GLU A 201 -8.94 7.37 -7.58
CA GLU A 201 -8.55 7.74 -8.93
C GLU A 201 -8.29 9.25 -9.05
N VAL A 202 -7.31 9.65 -9.86
CA VAL A 202 -7.04 11.06 -10.19
C VAL A 202 -6.94 11.20 -11.72
N LYS A 203 -7.77 12.03 -12.33
CA LYS A 203 -7.77 12.25 -13.80
C LYS A 203 -7.35 13.65 -14.15
N SER A 204 -6.65 13.80 -15.28
CA SER A 204 -6.44 15.12 -15.88
C SER A 204 -7.76 15.69 -16.42
N ILE A 205 -8.06 16.94 -16.10
CA ILE A 205 -9.10 17.73 -16.76
C ILE A 205 -8.40 18.56 -17.84
N SER A 206 -8.92 18.50 -19.07
CA SER A 206 -8.37 19.23 -20.22
C SER A 206 -9.44 20.09 -20.88
N ASP A 207 -9.04 21.28 -21.33
CA ASP A 207 -9.88 22.17 -22.15
C ASP A 207 -9.75 21.89 -23.67
N GLY A 208 -9.07 20.80 -24.02
CA GLY A 208 -8.78 20.40 -25.41
C GLY A 208 -7.46 20.96 -25.94
N ARG A 209 -6.87 21.98 -25.30
CA ARG A 209 -5.55 22.54 -25.64
C ARG A 209 -4.52 22.30 -24.54
N LYS A 210 -4.94 22.33 -23.28
CA LYS A 210 -4.07 22.17 -22.12
C LYS A 210 -4.78 21.46 -20.98
N ILE A 211 -3.99 20.88 -20.10
CA ILE A 211 -4.47 20.38 -18.82
C ILE A 211 -4.84 21.60 -17.97
N SER A 212 -6.11 21.71 -17.59
CA SER A 212 -6.65 22.82 -16.81
C SER A 212 -6.75 22.50 -15.31
N GLY A 213 -6.71 21.22 -14.94
CA GLY A 213 -6.79 20.78 -13.55
C GLY A 213 -6.80 19.27 -13.38
N LEU A 214 -7.19 18.84 -12.19
CA LEU A 214 -7.30 17.45 -11.79
C LEU A 214 -8.69 17.16 -11.22
N PHE A 215 -9.23 16.01 -11.59
CA PHE A 215 -10.46 15.44 -11.03
C PHE A 215 -10.08 14.31 -10.07
N PHE A 216 -10.41 14.49 -8.80
CA PHE A 216 -10.13 13.59 -7.70
C PHE A 216 -11.35 12.75 -7.37
N VAL A 217 -11.11 11.45 -7.25
CA VAL A 217 -12.04 10.50 -6.66
C VAL A 217 -11.36 9.88 -5.46
N PHE A 218 -11.95 10.04 -4.28
CA PHE A 218 -11.45 9.45 -3.04
C PHE A 218 -12.58 8.91 -2.17
N ALA A 219 -12.27 7.94 -1.32
CA ALA A 219 -13.17 7.45 -0.30
C ALA A 219 -12.92 8.22 1.01
N ALA A 220 -13.99 8.59 1.70
CA ALA A 220 -13.94 9.17 3.04
C ALA A 220 -15.09 8.64 3.90
N GLU A 221 -14.90 8.64 5.22
CA GLU A 221 -15.96 8.36 6.16
C GLU A 221 -16.91 9.55 6.24
N THR A 222 -18.20 9.30 6.02
CA THR A 222 -19.24 10.32 6.11
C THR A 222 -20.38 9.83 7.01
N PRO A 223 -21.07 10.73 7.72
CA PRO A 223 -22.22 10.34 8.52
C PRO A 223 -23.26 9.63 7.66
N LEU A 224 -23.68 8.44 8.10
CA LEU A 224 -24.80 7.74 7.51
C LEU A 224 -26.09 8.48 7.90
N ALA A 225 -26.96 8.69 6.94
CA ALA A 225 -28.29 9.24 7.16
C ALA A 225 -29.18 8.16 7.79
N ASP A 226 -28.99 7.90 9.08
CA ASP A 226 -29.82 6.97 9.83
C ASP A 226 -30.54 7.75 10.94
N SER A 227 -31.84 8.01 10.73
CA SER A 227 -32.69 8.76 11.66
C SER A 227 -33.14 7.93 12.87
N SER A 228 -32.75 6.66 12.93
CA SER A 228 -33.31 5.67 13.86
C SER A 228 -32.42 5.34 15.07
N SER A 229 -31.15 5.76 15.09
CA SER A 229 -30.19 5.40 16.14
C SER A 229 -29.62 6.62 16.89
N ARG A 230 -29.45 6.49 18.22
CA ARG A 230 -28.83 7.51 19.09
C ARG A 230 -27.31 7.66 18.89
N LYS A 231 -26.69 6.82 18.05
CA LYS A 231 -25.25 6.87 17.74
C LYS A 231 -25.08 7.12 16.25
N GLN A 232 -24.47 8.24 15.88
CA GLN A 232 -24.18 8.56 14.49
C GLN A 232 -23.17 7.55 13.93
N ALA A 233 -23.62 6.71 12.99
CA ALA A 233 -22.77 5.77 12.29
C ALA A 233 -22.06 6.47 11.12
N PHE A 234 -20.83 6.07 10.83
CA PHE A 234 -20.06 6.57 9.69
C PHE A 234 -19.89 5.46 8.66
N GLY A 235 -20.02 5.80 7.39
CA GLY A 235 -19.87 4.89 6.27
C GLY A 235 -18.93 5.46 5.22
N LEU A 236 -18.19 4.57 4.58
CA LEU A 236 -17.34 4.91 3.45
C LEU A 236 -18.19 5.37 2.26
N ARG A 237 -17.94 6.58 1.78
CA ARG A 237 -18.53 7.10 0.55
C ARG A 237 -17.45 7.61 -0.39
N LYS A 238 -17.69 7.39 -1.68
CA LYS A 238 -16.88 7.97 -2.76
C LYS A 238 -17.27 9.44 -2.92
N ILE A 239 -16.28 10.31 -2.89
CA ILE A 239 -16.40 11.76 -3.07
C ILE A 239 -15.63 12.16 -4.31
N GLU A 240 -16.22 13.06 -5.10
CA GLU A 240 -15.67 13.55 -6.36
C GLU A 240 -15.45 15.06 -6.26
N ARG A 241 -14.23 15.52 -6.59
CA ARG A 241 -13.83 16.93 -6.50
C ARG A 241 -12.94 17.31 -7.67
N SER A 242 -13.07 18.53 -8.15
CA SER A 242 -12.21 19.09 -9.18
C SER A 242 -11.36 20.20 -8.57
N ILE A 243 -10.08 20.24 -8.92
CA ILE A 243 -9.17 21.33 -8.57
C ILE A 243 -8.48 21.80 -9.83
N PHE A 244 -8.56 23.10 -10.08
CA PHE A 244 -8.00 23.72 -11.27
C PHE A 244 -6.72 24.49 -10.94
N PHE A 245 -5.88 24.69 -11.95
CA PHE A 245 -4.81 25.67 -11.86
C PHE A 245 -5.42 27.05 -11.59
N GLY A 246 -4.83 27.79 -10.65
CA GLY A 246 -5.36 29.06 -10.22
C GLY A 246 -6.36 28.99 -9.06
N ASP A 247 -6.83 27.82 -8.62
CA ASP A 247 -7.70 27.73 -7.44
C ASP A 247 -6.99 28.22 -6.18
N THR A 248 -7.72 28.82 -5.24
CA THR A 248 -7.12 29.32 -4.00
C THR A 248 -6.90 28.20 -2.99
N SER A 249 -5.98 28.41 -2.05
CA SER A 249 -5.69 27.46 -0.98
C SER A 249 -6.94 27.08 -0.16
N GLU A 250 -7.87 28.01 0.05
CA GLU A 250 -9.13 27.80 0.78
C GLU A 250 -10.09 26.90 -0.01
N SER A 251 -10.15 27.05 -1.33
CA SER A 251 -10.94 26.18 -2.22
C SER A 251 -10.43 24.74 -2.16
N VAL A 252 -9.09 24.58 -2.19
CA VAL A 252 -8.44 23.27 -2.06
C VAL A 252 -8.71 22.65 -0.70
N LEU A 253 -8.58 23.42 0.39
CA LEU A 253 -8.90 22.95 1.75
C LEU A 253 -10.36 22.53 1.90
N SER A 254 -11.29 23.27 1.30
CA SER A 254 -12.72 22.91 1.28
C SER A 254 -12.98 21.63 0.49
N SER A 255 -12.19 21.38 -0.56
CA SER A 255 -12.37 20.24 -1.46
C SER A 255 -11.74 18.96 -0.92
N LEU A 256 -10.49 19.01 -0.44
CA LEU A 256 -9.71 17.84 -0.02
C LEU A 256 -9.55 17.72 1.50
N GLY A 257 -9.90 18.74 2.26
CA GLY A 257 -9.61 18.82 3.69
C GLY A 257 -8.18 19.32 3.97
N ALA A 258 -7.80 19.21 5.25
CA ALA A 258 -6.49 19.66 5.71
C ALA A 258 -5.36 18.79 5.14
N PRO A 259 -4.23 19.39 4.71
CA PRO A 259 -3.07 18.64 4.26
C PRO A 259 -2.39 17.94 5.44
N SER A 260 -1.68 16.85 5.13
CA SER A 260 -0.87 16.14 6.12
C SER A 260 0.32 16.97 6.59
N LYS A 261 0.88 17.80 5.69
CA LYS A 261 2.00 18.72 5.99
C LYS A 261 1.96 19.93 5.08
N VAL A 262 2.46 21.05 5.57
CA VAL A 262 2.74 22.25 4.77
C VAL A 262 4.25 22.44 4.70
N PHE A 263 4.79 22.60 3.49
CA PHE A 263 6.22 22.78 3.26
C PHE A 263 6.51 24.03 2.43
N TYR A 264 7.40 24.88 2.91
CA TYR A 264 7.81 26.10 2.20
C TYR A 264 9.05 25.82 1.35
N THR A 265 9.01 26.21 0.08
CA THR A 265 10.14 25.99 -0.83
C THR A 265 11.39 26.68 -0.32
N LYS A 266 12.54 26.04 -0.47
CA LYS A 266 13.81 26.75 -0.30
C LYS A 266 14.03 27.60 -1.54
N ALA A 267 14.67 28.76 -1.38
CA ALA A 267 15.04 29.60 -2.51
C ALA A 267 15.76 28.75 -3.56
N ASP A 268 15.31 28.85 -4.82
CA ASP A 268 15.79 28.01 -5.91
C ASP A 268 17.31 28.14 -6.05
N ARG A 269 18.02 27.02 -5.94
CA ARG A 269 19.49 26.97 -5.98
C ARG A 269 20.01 27.41 -7.35
N MET A 270 19.23 27.23 -8.42
CA MET A 270 19.62 27.66 -9.77
C MET A 270 19.48 29.17 -9.99
N LEU A 271 18.65 29.87 -9.21
CA LEU A 271 18.56 31.33 -9.28
C LEU A 271 19.89 31.98 -8.88
N ILE A 272 20.73 31.32 -8.07
CA ILE A 272 22.04 31.86 -7.65
C ILE A 272 22.97 32.11 -8.85
N HIS A 273 22.80 31.34 -9.93
CA HIS A 273 23.60 31.48 -11.17
C HIS A 273 23.08 32.55 -12.14
N ARG A 274 21.89 33.12 -11.90
CA ARG A 274 21.26 34.13 -12.79
C ARG A 274 21.61 35.59 -12.46
N GLY A 275 22.60 35.85 -11.60
CA GLY A 275 23.07 37.22 -11.33
C GLY A 275 21.98 38.14 -10.75
N GLU A 276 21.93 39.41 -11.16
CA GLU A 276 20.97 40.40 -10.62
C GLU A 276 19.50 40.10 -10.94
N ASP A 277 19.19 39.41 -12.04
CA ASP A 277 17.82 39.03 -12.39
C ASP A 277 17.24 37.96 -11.44
N SER A 278 18.11 37.25 -10.72
CA SER A 278 17.69 36.35 -9.64
C SER A 278 17.01 37.08 -8.48
N LYS A 279 17.40 38.33 -8.20
CA LYS A 279 16.80 39.14 -7.13
C LYS A 279 15.42 39.65 -7.53
N LYS A 280 15.17 39.88 -8.82
CA LYS A 280 13.84 40.25 -9.35
C LYS A 280 12.87 39.06 -9.40
N LEU A 281 13.39 37.86 -9.61
CA LEU A 281 12.62 36.60 -9.63
C LEU A 281 12.39 36.00 -8.23
N ARG A 282 13.21 36.36 -7.24
CA ARG A 282 12.95 36.04 -5.83
C ARG A 282 11.77 36.87 -5.35
N GLY A 283 10.58 36.26 -5.33
CA GLY A 283 9.45 36.79 -4.59
C GLY A 283 9.80 37.02 -3.12
N PRO A 284 9.07 37.88 -2.41
CA PRO A 284 9.37 38.24 -1.01
C PRO A 284 9.28 37.05 -0.05
N ARG A 285 8.57 35.99 -0.45
CA ARG A 285 8.39 34.75 0.30
C ARG A 285 8.54 33.54 -0.64
N PRO A 286 8.90 32.36 -0.10
CA PRO A 286 8.86 31.13 -0.87
C PRO A 286 7.43 30.65 -1.09
N ASN A 287 7.17 30.08 -2.26
CA ASN A 287 5.97 29.28 -2.53
C ASN A 287 5.85 28.12 -1.53
N TYR A 288 4.66 27.57 -1.37
CA TYR A 288 4.43 26.53 -0.37
C TYR A 288 3.61 25.37 -0.93
N PHE A 289 3.89 24.18 -0.43
CA PHE A 289 3.21 22.95 -0.76
C PHE A 289 2.21 22.58 0.32
N PHE A 290 1.03 22.13 -0.10
CA PHE A 290 0.19 21.23 0.68
C PHE A 290 0.52 19.79 0.28
N ASN A 291 1.04 19.01 1.22
CA ASN A 291 1.34 17.60 1.04
C ASN A 291 0.17 16.75 1.54
N TYR A 292 -0.51 16.05 0.63
CA TYR A 292 -1.56 15.09 0.93
C TYR A 292 -0.98 13.68 0.85
N PHE A 293 -0.25 13.26 1.88
CA PHE A 293 0.39 11.94 1.92
C PHE A 293 -0.59 10.81 1.68
N SER A 294 -1.81 10.92 2.22
CA SER A 294 -2.83 9.90 2.04
C SER A 294 -3.35 9.80 0.61
N LEU A 295 -3.29 10.87 -0.19
CA LEU A 295 -3.70 10.86 -1.61
C LEU A 295 -2.54 10.59 -2.57
N GLY A 296 -1.30 10.68 -2.09
CA GLY A 296 -0.11 10.64 -2.93
C GLY A 296 0.07 11.89 -3.78
N VAL A 297 -0.38 13.06 -3.29
CA VAL A 297 -0.39 14.31 -4.08
C VAL A 297 0.20 15.48 -3.31
N ASP A 298 1.02 16.27 -3.98
CA ASP A 298 1.45 17.59 -3.52
C ASP A 298 0.88 18.68 -4.41
N ILE A 299 0.44 19.79 -3.79
CA ILE A 299 -0.11 20.95 -4.48
C ILE A 299 0.73 22.17 -4.11
N LEU A 300 1.40 22.76 -5.10
CA LEU A 300 2.18 23.98 -4.94
C LEU A 300 1.29 25.20 -5.11
N PHE A 301 1.40 26.14 -4.18
CA PHE A 301 0.75 27.43 -4.20
C PHE A 301 1.76 28.56 -4.38
N ASP A 302 1.37 29.53 -5.17
CA ASP A 302 2.02 30.82 -5.23
C ASP A 302 1.88 31.54 -3.88
N CYS A 303 2.99 32.02 -3.31
CA CYS A 303 2.95 32.69 -2.02
C CYS A 303 2.30 34.09 -2.04
N ILE A 304 2.19 34.71 -3.21
CA ILE A 304 1.62 36.06 -3.37
C ILE A 304 0.12 35.95 -3.60
N THR A 305 -0.30 35.11 -4.54
CA THR A 305 -1.70 34.97 -4.94
C THR A 305 -2.44 33.89 -4.17
N ASN A 306 -1.74 33.02 -3.43
CA ASN A 306 -2.29 31.82 -2.78
C ASN A 306 -3.04 30.89 -3.74
N ARG A 307 -2.58 30.82 -5.00
CA ARG A 307 -3.22 30.05 -6.06
C ARG A 307 -2.38 28.86 -6.49
N VAL A 308 -3.07 27.77 -6.85
CA VAL A 308 -2.45 26.53 -7.34
C VAL A 308 -1.63 26.81 -8.61
N GLN A 309 -0.36 26.43 -8.56
CA GLN A 309 0.58 26.53 -9.68
C GLN A 309 1.00 25.17 -10.23
N LYS A 310 1.07 24.15 -9.39
CA LYS A 310 1.64 22.86 -9.77
C LYS A 310 1.07 21.72 -8.94
N PHE A 311 0.90 20.57 -9.56
CA PHE A 311 0.57 19.31 -8.91
C PHE A 311 1.75 18.34 -9.04
N VAL A 312 2.02 17.54 -8.01
CA VAL A 312 2.96 16.41 -8.06
C VAL A 312 2.21 15.16 -7.61
N LEU A 313 2.22 14.12 -8.43
CA LEU A 313 1.52 12.85 -8.20
C LEU A 313 2.57 11.74 -7.98
N HIS A 314 2.47 11.03 -6.87
CA HIS A 314 3.47 10.04 -6.44
C HIS A 314 2.97 8.60 -6.63
N THR A 315 3.80 7.73 -7.20
CA THR A 315 3.45 6.31 -7.42
C THR A 315 3.77 5.41 -6.23
N ASN A 316 4.55 5.92 -5.27
CA ASN A 316 5.02 5.22 -4.07
C ASN A 316 5.70 3.86 -4.37
N LEU A 317 6.53 3.77 -5.41
CA LEU A 317 7.23 2.51 -5.72
C LEU A 317 8.44 2.28 -4.79
N PRO A 318 8.68 1.04 -4.32
CA PRO A 318 9.92 0.68 -3.65
C PRO A 318 11.14 0.96 -4.52
N GLY A 319 12.25 1.40 -3.92
CA GLY A 319 13.43 1.84 -4.66
C GLY A 319 13.39 3.32 -5.05
N HIS A 320 12.35 4.05 -4.65
CA HIS A 320 12.32 5.51 -4.71
C HIS A 320 12.54 6.12 -3.32
N PHE A 321 13.17 7.30 -3.26
CA PHE A 321 13.47 8.00 -2.01
C PHE A 321 12.20 8.30 -1.17
N ASP A 322 11.09 8.66 -1.82
CA ASP A 322 9.83 8.99 -1.14
C ASP A 322 8.99 7.75 -0.76
N PHE A 323 9.51 6.53 -0.94
CA PHE A 323 8.78 5.31 -0.65
C PHE A 323 8.38 5.23 0.83
N GLY A 324 7.10 4.91 1.07
CA GLY A 324 6.52 4.77 2.40
C GLY A 324 6.05 6.09 3.02
N ILE A 325 6.33 7.24 2.40
CA ILE A 325 5.79 8.55 2.83
C ILE A 325 4.37 8.74 2.28
N TYR A 326 4.20 8.46 0.99
CA TYR A 326 2.95 8.70 0.27
C TYR A 326 2.15 7.41 0.10
N ALA A 327 0.83 7.53 0.00
CA ALA A 327 0.01 6.51 -0.64
C ALA A 327 0.24 6.55 -2.15
N ARG A 328 -0.01 5.43 -2.84
CA ARG A 328 0.04 5.40 -4.30
C ARG A 328 -1.11 6.21 -4.89
N CYS A 329 -0.77 7.22 -5.69
CA CYS A 329 -1.74 7.98 -6.45
C CYS A 329 -2.13 7.22 -7.72
N ASN A 330 -3.39 6.79 -7.82
CA ASN A 330 -3.94 6.10 -8.99
C ASN A 330 -4.34 7.08 -10.09
N PHE A 331 -3.35 7.70 -10.75
CA PHE A 331 -3.61 8.72 -11.74
C PHE A 331 -3.86 8.17 -13.16
N CYS A 332 -4.53 8.98 -13.98
CA CYS A 332 -4.74 8.76 -15.40
C CYS A 332 -4.63 10.13 -16.08
N ILE A 333 -3.43 10.43 -16.59
CA ILE A 333 -3.09 11.75 -17.13
C ILE A 333 -2.95 11.64 -18.64
N THR A 334 -3.84 12.29 -19.38
CA THR A 334 -3.79 12.33 -20.85
C THR A 334 -2.98 13.54 -21.29
N ILE A 335 -1.84 13.32 -21.93
CA ILE A 335 -1.01 14.39 -22.49
C ILE A 335 -1.68 14.94 -23.76
N THR A 336 -1.70 16.26 -23.93
CA THR A 336 -2.24 16.89 -25.15
C THR A 336 -1.49 16.39 -26.38
N GLY A 337 -2.19 15.72 -27.30
CA GLY A 337 -1.60 15.16 -28.52
C GLY A 337 -0.67 13.96 -28.29
N GLY A 338 -0.70 13.36 -27.08
CA GLY A 338 0.16 12.25 -26.69
C GLY A 338 -0.61 11.11 -26.01
N PRO A 339 0.11 10.14 -25.43
CA PRO A 339 -0.50 8.99 -24.75
C PRO A 339 -1.04 9.36 -23.37
N THR A 340 -1.88 8.48 -22.83
CA THR A 340 -2.32 8.51 -21.44
C THR A 340 -1.30 7.79 -20.54
N ILE A 341 -0.87 8.47 -19.48
CA ILE A 341 0.07 7.96 -18.50
C ILE A 341 -0.69 7.52 -17.25
N THR A 342 -0.36 6.32 -16.77
CA THR A 342 -0.85 5.75 -15.51
C THR A 342 0.35 5.37 -14.62
N PRO A 343 0.15 5.13 -13.31
CA PRO A 343 1.21 4.69 -12.39
C PRO A 343 1.90 3.38 -12.76
N SER A 344 1.30 2.59 -13.66
CA SER A 344 1.84 1.32 -14.14
C SER A 344 2.44 1.43 -15.55
N SER A 345 2.40 2.62 -16.17
CA SER A 345 3.06 2.88 -17.44
C SER A 345 4.58 2.81 -17.29
N LYS A 346 5.25 2.15 -18.24
CA LYS A 346 6.71 2.15 -18.36
C LYS A 346 7.17 3.29 -19.26
N ARG A 347 8.42 3.72 -19.08
CA ARG A 347 9.09 4.75 -19.89
C ARG A 347 8.84 4.59 -21.38
N GLU A 348 9.02 3.38 -21.89
CA GLU A 348 8.90 3.06 -23.33
C GLU A 348 7.52 3.41 -23.91
N ASN A 349 6.47 3.36 -23.09
CA ASN A 349 5.09 3.60 -23.53
C ASN A 349 4.82 5.07 -23.86
N PHE A 350 5.58 5.99 -23.26
CA PHE A 350 5.34 7.42 -23.42
C PHE A 350 6.54 8.19 -23.96
N PHE A 351 7.75 7.61 -23.93
CA PHE A 351 9.00 8.27 -24.31
C PHE A 351 8.93 8.96 -25.68
N GLY A 352 8.29 8.36 -26.69
CA GLY A 352 8.14 8.95 -28.01
C GLY A 352 7.42 10.31 -28.02
N ALA A 353 6.48 10.53 -27.09
CA ALA A 353 5.76 11.79 -26.97
C ALA A 353 6.59 12.93 -26.36
N PHE A 354 7.71 12.61 -25.71
CA PHE A 354 8.59 13.60 -25.06
C PHE A 354 9.82 13.97 -25.90
N CYS A 355 10.10 13.24 -26.99
CA CYS A 355 11.31 13.46 -27.79
C CYS A 355 11.10 14.24 -29.10
N GLY A 356 9.93 14.18 -29.75
CA GLY A 356 9.83 14.74 -31.12
C GLY A 356 10.90 14.15 -32.06
N ASP A 357 11.35 14.93 -33.06
CA ASP A 357 12.37 14.50 -34.05
C ASP A 357 13.83 14.56 -33.53
N THR A 358 14.07 15.02 -32.29
CA THR A 358 15.42 15.16 -31.72
C THR A 358 15.55 14.32 -30.45
N THR A 359 16.72 13.71 -30.24
CA THR A 359 17.00 12.92 -29.04
C THR A 359 17.14 13.82 -27.80
N VAL A 360 16.01 14.23 -27.23
CA VAL A 360 16.00 15.01 -25.98
C VAL A 360 16.57 14.13 -24.86
N GLN A 361 17.77 14.47 -24.37
CA GLN A 361 18.36 13.80 -23.22
C GLN A 361 17.57 14.12 -21.96
N PRO A 362 17.30 13.13 -21.09
CA PRO A 362 16.60 13.37 -19.84
C PRO A 362 17.42 14.25 -18.90
N VAL A 363 16.72 15.03 -18.07
CA VAL A 363 17.35 15.69 -16.93
C VAL A 363 17.58 14.65 -15.84
N VAL A 364 18.83 14.48 -15.42
CA VAL A 364 19.18 13.58 -14.32
C VAL A 364 18.96 14.28 -13.00
N LEU A 365 18.05 13.74 -12.19
CA LEU A 365 17.77 14.24 -10.85
C LEU A 365 18.55 13.41 -9.82
N SER A 366 19.61 14.02 -9.30
CA SER A 366 20.39 13.46 -8.20
C SER A 366 20.05 14.18 -6.89
N ARG A 367 19.29 13.51 -6.03
CA ARG A 367 19.05 13.98 -4.65
C ARG A 367 20.36 13.76 -3.86
N SER A 368 20.94 14.84 -3.29
CA SER A 368 22.29 14.87 -2.70
C SER A 368 22.52 13.79 -1.63
N GLY A 369 23.76 13.27 -1.57
CA GLY A 369 24.14 12.03 -0.91
C GLY A 369 24.06 11.98 0.63
N THR A 370 23.79 10.77 1.11
CA THR A 370 23.42 10.24 2.46
C THR A 370 21.94 9.95 2.67
N GLU A 371 21.02 10.73 2.12
CA GLU A 371 19.57 10.50 2.32
C GLU A 371 18.91 9.59 1.26
N ASN A 372 19.50 9.47 0.06
CA ASN A 372 18.95 8.64 -1.02
C ASN A 372 19.87 7.45 -1.35
N PRO A 373 19.52 6.23 -0.92
CA PRO A 373 20.31 5.02 -1.19
C PRO A 373 20.07 4.44 -2.59
N PHE A 374 19.10 4.94 -3.35
CA PHE A 374 18.61 4.30 -4.58
C PHE A 374 19.16 4.89 -5.88
N GLY A 375 20.06 5.87 -5.79
CA GLY A 375 20.65 6.51 -6.96
C GLY A 375 19.78 7.61 -7.58
N SER A 376 20.10 8.00 -8.81
CA SER A 376 19.45 9.14 -9.49
C SER A 376 18.24 8.69 -10.31
N THR A 377 17.28 9.59 -10.49
CA THR A 377 16.11 9.40 -11.37
C THR A 377 16.25 10.24 -12.65
N PHE A 378 15.43 9.94 -13.65
CA PHE A 378 15.44 10.60 -14.96
C PHE A 378 14.12 11.31 -15.20
N CYS A 379 14.17 12.60 -15.52
CA CYS A 379 12.99 13.41 -15.79
C CYS A 379 12.82 13.66 -17.29
N TYR A 380 11.62 13.35 -17.79
CA TYR A 380 11.18 13.62 -19.16
C TYR A 380 10.07 14.66 -19.13
N GLY A 381 10.21 15.75 -19.87
CA GLY A 381 9.29 16.89 -19.79
C GLY A 381 8.70 17.28 -21.14
N THR A 382 7.41 17.61 -21.16
CA THR A 382 6.77 18.41 -22.21
C THR A 382 6.52 19.83 -21.67
N ASN A 383 5.76 20.64 -22.41
CA ASN A 383 5.38 21.99 -21.99
C ASN A 383 4.54 22.06 -20.70
N GLN A 384 3.86 20.97 -20.29
CA GLN A 384 2.95 20.96 -19.12
C GLN A 384 3.15 19.78 -18.17
N VAL A 385 3.86 18.74 -18.61
CA VAL A 385 3.98 17.47 -17.85
C VAL A 385 5.45 17.10 -17.74
N ILE A 386 5.92 16.86 -16.53
CA ILE A 386 7.21 16.23 -16.26
C ILE A 386 6.96 14.86 -15.63
N VAL A 387 7.60 13.83 -16.15
CA VAL A 387 7.54 12.45 -15.64
C VAL A 387 8.92 12.08 -15.12
N GLU A 388 8.99 11.82 -13.82
CA GLU A 388 10.18 11.28 -13.16
C GLU A 388 10.15 9.75 -13.23
N VAL A 389 11.24 9.17 -13.71
CA VAL A 389 11.37 7.73 -13.98
C VAL A 389 12.59 7.19 -13.23
N MET A 390 12.41 6.05 -12.57
CA MET A 390 13.48 5.30 -11.93
C MET A 390 14.41 4.62 -12.95
N ASP A 391 15.55 4.12 -12.49
CA ASP A 391 16.51 3.35 -13.30
C ASP A 391 15.90 2.12 -13.99
N ASN A 392 14.94 1.47 -13.33
CA ASN A 392 14.19 0.33 -13.85
C ASN A 392 13.08 0.71 -14.86
N GLY A 393 12.93 1.99 -15.21
CA GLY A 393 11.99 2.46 -16.23
C GLY A 393 10.54 2.66 -15.75
N PHE A 394 10.26 2.49 -14.45
CA PHE A 394 8.96 2.79 -13.86
C PHE A 394 8.85 4.24 -13.41
N ILE A 395 7.64 4.79 -13.44
CA ILE A 395 7.37 6.18 -13.03
C ILE A 395 7.44 6.28 -11.51
N ALA A 396 8.25 7.22 -11.01
CA ALA A 396 8.27 7.61 -9.60
C ALA A 396 7.24 8.70 -9.30
N SER A 397 7.19 9.73 -10.14
CA SER A 397 6.27 10.85 -9.97
C SER A 397 5.88 11.51 -11.30
N VAL A 398 4.74 12.19 -11.32
CA VAL A 398 4.28 13.04 -12.43
C VAL A 398 4.00 14.44 -11.90
N THR A 399 4.63 15.44 -12.50
CA THR A 399 4.44 16.85 -12.17
C THR A 399 3.68 17.57 -13.28
N LEU A 400 2.65 18.33 -12.94
CA LEU A 400 1.81 19.13 -13.84
C LEU A 400 1.93 20.61 -13.48
N PHE A 401 2.06 21.51 -14.46
CA PHE A 401 2.24 22.94 -14.23
C PHE A 401 1.68 23.82 -15.35
#